data_AF-A0A0D6MCS8-F1
#
_entry.id   AF-A0A0D6MCS8-F1
#
_cell.length_a   1.000
_cell.length_b   1.000
_cell.length_c   1.000
_cell.angle_alpha   90.00
_cell.angle_beta   90.00
_cell.angle_gamma   90.00
#
_symmetry.space_group_name_H-M   'P 1'
#
loop_
_entity.id
_entity.type
_entity.pdbx_description
1 polymer ?
#
loop_
_entity_poly.entity_id
_entity_poly.type
_entity_poly.pdbx_seq_one_letter_code
_entity_poly.pdbx_strand_id
1 'polypeptide(L)'
;GHVCFQEIIDCGGKGNCQGGEVGDVLEYAKTHGLVEEGCNVYRATNGQSEPVTDCDPFHRCGTCWPDNCFAVTNYTRHYITEYGPVSGRENMMAEIKKGGPIACSIGCTPEFDYNYTGGVYKQKSSQGPNHIVSVTGWGVDENDVEYWIVRNSWGEGWGEKGWYRVVTSKYMNGTGNEYNMGIEKDCYYADVDVSNME
;
A
#
# COMPACT_ATOMS: atom_id res chain seq x y z
N GLY A 1 -8.32 0.83 -14.15
CA GLY A 1 -7.62 2.08 -13.87
C GLY A 1 -6.67 1.96 -12.69
N HIS A 2 -6.09 3.08 -12.27
CA HIS A 2 -5.52 3.21 -10.92
C HIS A 2 -6.66 3.53 -9.95
N VAL A 3 -6.65 2.95 -8.76
CA VAL A 3 -7.63 3.28 -7.69
C VAL A 3 -7.33 4.64 -7.08
N CYS A 4 -8.37 5.31 -6.59
CA CYS A 4 -8.30 6.65 -6.04
C CYS A 4 -7.89 6.65 -4.56
N PHE A 5 -6.72 7.19 -4.25
CA PHE A 5 -6.28 7.29 -2.86
C PHE A 5 -6.98 8.44 -2.10
N GLN A 6 -7.30 9.54 -2.78
CA GLN A 6 -7.93 10.69 -2.14
C GLN A 6 -9.35 10.38 -1.66
N GLU A 7 -10.09 9.56 -2.40
CA GLU A 7 -11.44 9.15 -1.98
C GLU A 7 -11.38 8.29 -0.72
N ILE A 8 -10.38 7.42 -0.58
CA ILE A 8 -10.18 6.65 0.65
C ILE A 8 -9.88 7.58 1.84
N ILE A 9 -9.03 8.59 1.64
CA ILE A 9 -8.72 9.61 2.67
C ILE A 9 -9.97 10.41 3.04
N ASP A 10 -10.75 10.84 2.04
CA ASP A 10 -11.89 11.72 2.25
C ASP A 10 -13.13 10.98 2.75
N CYS A 11 -13.29 9.70 2.42
CA CYS A 11 -14.55 8.96 2.56
C CYS A 11 -14.44 7.60 3.24
N GLY A 12 -13.23 7.11 3.50
CA GLY A 12 -13.01 5.84 4.21
C GLY A 12 -13.40 5.90 5.68
N GLY A 13 -13.34 7.09 6.29
CA GLY A 13 -13.74 7.35 7.69
C GLY A 13 -12.85 6.71 8.75
N LYS A 14 -11.78 6.02 8.33
CA LYS A 14 -10.82 5.32 9.19
C LYS A 14 -9.39 5.51 8.69
N GLY A 15 -8.81 6.64 9.07
CA GLY A 15 -7.48 7.06 8.67
C GLY A 15 -7.51 8.25 7.72
N ASN A 16 -6.41 9.00 7.70
CA ASN A 16 -6.25 10.25 6.95
C ASN A 16 -4.75 10.58 6.79
N CYS A 17 -4.40 11.83 6.48
CA CYS A 17 -2.99 12.22 6.32
C CYS A 17 -2.13 12.11 7.60
N GLN A 18 -2.73 11.82 8.76
CA GLN A 18 -2.02 11.61 10.02
C GLN A 18 -1.84 10.12 10.37
N GLY A 19 -2.29 9.20 9.52
CA GLY A 19 -2.12 7.76 9.69
C GLY A 19 -3.37 6.97 9.32
N GLY A 20 -3.19 5.67 9.10
CA GLY A 20 -4.27 4.75 8.76
C GLY A 20 -3.77 3.31 8.75
N GLU A 21 -4.69 2.36 8.65
CA GLU A 21 -4.42 0.93 8.74
C GLU A 21 -4.85 0.21 7.46
N VAL A 22 -4.09 -0.80 7.04
CA VAL A 22 -4.39 -1.56 5.81
C VAL A 22 -5.76 -2.26 5.92
N GLY A 23 -6.05 -2.86 7.07
CA GLY A 23 -7.29 -3.61 7.29
C GLY A 23 -8.55 -2.75 7.09
N ASP A 24 -8.51 -1.48 7.50
CA ASP A 24 -9.63 -0.55 7.34
C ASP A 24 -9.86 -0.19 5.86
N VAL A 25 -8.78 -0.01 5.09
CA VAL A 25 -8.88 0.24 3.64
C VAL A 25 -9.45 -0.98 2.92
N LEU A 26 -9.06 -2.19 3.31
CA LEU A 26 -9.58 -3.42 2.70
C LEU A 26 -11.04 -3.69 3.09
N GLU A 27 -11.43 -3.40 4.33
CA GLU A 27 -12.84 -3.42 4.74
C GLU A 27 -13.67 -2.44 3.91
N TYR A 28 -13.15 -1.22 3.69
CA TYR A 28 -13.79 -0.22 2.85
C TYR A 28 -13.93 -0.69 1.39
N ALA A 29 -12.87 -1.25 0.81
CA ALA A 29 -12.90 -1.82 -0.54
C ALA A 29 -13.91 -2.97 -0.67
N LYS A 30 -14.10 -3.78 0.37
CA LYS A 30 -15.06 -4.90 0.36
C LYS A 30 -16.51 -4.42 0.48
N THR A 31 -16.77 -3.46 1.35
CA THR A 31 -18.13 -3.05 1.72
C THR A 31 -18.68 -1.93 0.85
N HIS A 32 -17.81 -1.00 0.47
CA HIS A 32 -18.17 0.18 -0.30
C HIS A 32 -17.63 0.05 -1.72
N GLY A 33 -16.38 -0.39 -1.90
CA GLY A 33 -15.72 -0.46 -3.21
C GLY A 33 -15.00 0.85 -3.55
N LEU A 34 -13.90 0.73 -4.28
CA LEU A 34 -12.98 1.81 -4.61
C LEU A 34 -13.29 2.43 -5.97
N VAL A 35 -13.17 3.75 -6.08
CA VAL A 35 -13.33 4.45 -7.36
C VAL A 35 -11.99 4.58 -8.09
N GLU A 36 -12.05 4.86 -9.40
CA GLU A 36 -10.83 5.16 -10.17
C GLU A 36 -10.27 6.55 -9.83
N GLU A 37 -8.95 6.73 -9.95
CA GLU A 37 -8.23 7.98 -9.64
C GLU A 37 -8.83 9.24 -10.30
N GLY A 38 -9.47 9.08 -11.47
CA GLY A 38 -10.15 10.17 -12.16
C GLY A 38 -11.36 10.77 -11.40
N CYS A 39 -11.90 10.08 -10.40
CA CYS A 39 -13.03 10.54 -9.60
C CYS A 39 -12.65 11.61 -8.55
N ASN A 40 -11.46 11.51 -7.95
CA ASN A 40 -10.95 12.47 -6.97
C ASN A 40 -9.43 12.42 -6.98
N VAL A 41 -8.79 13.22 -7.83
CA VAL A 41 -7.34 13.19 -8.02
C VAL A 41 -6.61 13.46 -6.70
N TYR A 42 -5.49 12.75 -6.45
CA TYR A 42 -4.69 12.88 -5.24
C TYR A 42 -4.23 14.31 -4.96
N ARG A 43 -4.56 14.82 -3.76
CA ARG A 43 -4.23 16.17 -3.28
C ARG A 43 -3.32 16.18 -2.06
N ALA A 44 -3.10 15.03 -1.41
CA ALA A 44 -2.31 14.91 -0.18
C ALA A 44 -2.84 15.80 0.97
N THR A 45 -4.17 15.89 1.10
CA THR A 45 -4.86 16.68 2.12
C THR A 45 -6.01 15.91 2.71
N ASN A 46 -6.42 16.24 3.94
CA ASN A 46 -7.73 15.82 4.45
C ASN A 46 -8.80 16.67 3.75
N GLY A 47 -9.53 16.11 2.79
CA GLY A 47 -10.50 16.85 1.99
C GLY A 47 -11.78 17.19 2.75
N GLN A 48 -12.12 16.44 3.80
CA GLN A 48 -13.30 16.67 4.64
C GLN A 48 -12.92 16.90 6.09
N SER A 49 -13.81 17.59 6.82
CA SER A 49 -13.67 17.75 8.27
C SER A 49 -13.91 16.44 8.99
N GLU A 50 -13.05 16.13 9.95
CA GLU A 50 -13.13 14.91 10.75
C GLU A 50 -14.07 15.07 11.97
N PRO A 51 -14.76 14.00 12.42
CA PRO A 51 -14.82 12.68 11.78
C PRO A 51 -15.70 12.69 10.53
N VAL A 52 -15.27 11.97 9.48
CA VAL A 52 -16.12 11.75 8.30
C VAL A 52 -17.29 10.84 8.68
N THR A 53 -18.49 11.43 8.84
CA THR A 53 -19.74 10.69 9.13
C THR A 53 -20.61 10.47 7.90
N ASP A 54 -20.50 11.37 6.92
CA ASP A 54 -21.08 11.25 5.59
C ASP A 54 -20.07 11.74 4.56
N CYS A 55 -19.94 11.03 3.46
CA CYS A 55 -18.99 11.37 2.41
C CYS A 55 -19.69 12.25 1.38
N ASP A 56 -19.21 13.48 1.21
CA ASP A 56 -19.68 14.36 0.13
C ASP A 56 -19.64 13.61 -1.22
N PRO A 57 -20.76 13.50 -1.96
CA PRO A 57 -20.80 12.84 -3.26
C PRO A 57 -19.74 13.36 -4.25
N PHE A 58 -19.36 14.64 -4.17
CA PHE A 58 -18.30 15.22 -4.99
C PHE A 58 -16.91 14.69 -4.62
N HIS A 59 -16.67 14.41 -3.34
CA HIS A 59 -15.43 13.80 -2.85
C HIS A 59 -15.37 12.30 -3.19
N ARG A 60 -16.52 11.66 -3.39
CA ARG A 60 -16.58 10.29 -3.91
C ARG A 60 -16.26 10.22 -5.40
N CYS A 61 -16.95 11.01 -6.21
CA CYS A 61 -16.60 11.16 -7.61
C CYS A 61 -17.12 12.51 -8.12
N GLY A 62 -16.20 13.41 -8.46
CA GLY A 62 -16.51 14.78 -8.85
C GLY A 62 -15.82 15.17 -10.14
N THR A 63 -16.45 16.05 -10.89
CA THR A 63 -15.80 16.70 -12.03
C THR A 63 -16.24 18.16 -12.15
N CYS A 64 -15.40 18.97 -12.79
CA CYS A 64 -15.64 20.39 -12.99
C CYS A 64 -15.48 20.75 -14.46
N TRP A 65 -16.51 21.36 -15.03
CA TRP A 65 -16.39 22.24 -16.19
C TRP A 65 -15.94 23.63 -15.71
N PRO A 66 -15.47 24.52 -16.60
CA PRO A 66 -14.96 25.84 -16.21
C PRO A 66 -15.88 26.64 -15.26
N ASP A 67 -17.21 26.53 -15.44
CA ASP A 67 -18.19 27.30 -14.67
C ASP A 67 -19.05 26.45 -13.72
N ASN A 68 -18.85 25.12 -13.66
CA ASN A 68 -19.73 24.24 -12.89
C ASN A 68 -19.05 22.94 -12.45
N CYS A 69 -19.09 22.67 -11.15
CA CYS A 69 -18.65 21.42 -10.55
C CYS A 69 -19.85 20.61 -10.07
N PHE A 70 -19.83 19.30 -10.28
CA PHE A 70 -20.92 18.42 -9.86
C PHE A 70 -20.41 17.01 -9.56
N ALA A 71 -21.14 16.32 -8.70
CA ALA A 71 -20.89 14.91 -8.42
C ALA A 71 -21.31 14.04 -9.62
N VAL A 72 -20.42 13.15 -10.04
CA VAL A 72 -20.72 12.10 -11.00
C VAL A 72 -21.51 11.02 -10.27
N THR A 73 -22.58 10.49 -10.86
CA THR A 73 -23.45 9.49 -10.20
C THR A 73 -23.32 8.08 -10.79
N ASN A 74 -22.77 7.95 -12.00
CA ASN A 74 -22.56 6.67 -12.67
C ASN A 74 -21.06 6.49 -12.96
N TYR A 75 -20.40 5.68 -12.14
CA TYR A 75 -18.97 5.38 -12.22
C TYR A 75 -18.72 3.97 -11.69
N THR A 76 -17.62 3.37 -12.13
CA THR A 76 -17.22 2.03 -11.71
C THR A 76 -16.74 2.03 -10.27
N ARG A 77 -17.09 0.97 -9.52
CA ARG A 77 -16.54 0.68 -8.20
C ARG A 77 -15.86 -0.69 -8.24
N HIS A 78 -14.62 -0.75 -7.77
CA HIS A 78 -13.83 -1.96 -7.68
C HIS A 78 -13.92 -2.55 -6.29
N TYR A 79 -14.35 -3.80 -6.21
CA TYR A 79 -14.54 -4.52 -4.94
C TYR A 79 -13.45 -5.56 -4.74
N ILE A 80 -13.31 -6.00 -3.50
CA ILE A 80 -12.55 -7.20 -3.15
C ILE A 80 -13.50 -8.25 -2.57
N THR A 81 -13.19 -9.53 -2.78
CA THR A 81 -14.00 -10.65 -2.28
C THR A 81 -13.51 -11.12 -0.91
N GLU A 82 -12.20 -11.28 -0.76
CA GLU A 82 -11.54 -11.76 0.45
C GLU A 82 -10.29 -10.93 0.75
N TYR A 83 -9.96 -10.82 2.04
CA TYR A 83 -8.71 -10.25 2.51
C TYR A 83 -8.36 -10.86 3.86
N GLY A 84 -7.08 -10.85 4.20
CA GLY A 84 -6.64 -11.36 5.48
C GLY A 84 -5.18 -11.07 5.78
N PRO A 85 -4.77 -11.28 7.04
CA PRO A 85 -3.38 -11.13 7.43
C PRO A 85 -2.53 -12.24 6.83
N VAL A 86 -1.29 -11.90 6.46
CA VAL A 86 -0.24 -12.82 6.03
C VAL A 86 1.07 -12.39 6.69
N SER A 87 1.84 -13.35 7.18
CA SER A 87 3.14 -13.07 7.80
C SER A 87 4.07 -14.26 7.66
N GLY A 88 5.37 -13.97 7.77
CA GLY A 88 6.43 -14.94 7.56
C GLY A 88 6.71 -15.16 6.08
N ARG A 89 8.01 -15.28 5.76
CA ARG A 89 8.54 -15.41 4.41
C ARG A 89 7.78 -16.39 3.51
N GLU A 90 7.57 -17.62 3.96
CA GLU A 90 6.94 -18.66 3.12
C GLU A 90 5.49 -18.33 2.77
N ASN A 91 4.71 -17.84 3.73
CA ASN A 91 3.31 -17.49 3.49
C ASN A 91 3.21 -16.26 2.58
N MET A 92 4.08 -15.26 2.77
CA MET A 92 4.15 -14.09 1.89
C MET A 92 4.50 -14.49 0.45
N MET A 93 5.49 -15.37 0.25
CA MET A 93 5.83 -15.87 -1.08
C MET A 93 4.64 -16.63 -1.72
N ALA A 94 3.95 -17.45 -0.92
CA ALA A 94 2.78 -18.20 -1.38
C ALA A 94 1.65 -17.28 -1.82
N GLU A 95 1.30 -16.27 -1.01
CA GLU A 95 0.25 -15.31 -1.36
C GLU A 95 0.64 -14.44 -2.55
N ILE A 96 1.90 -13.95 -2.61
CA ILE A 96 2.36 -13.16 -3.75
C ILE A 96 2.28 -13.95 -5.06
N LYS A 97 2.63 -15.24 -5.02
CA LYS A 97 2.53 -16.12 -6.19
C LYS A 97 1.09 -16.41 -6.59
N LYS A 98 0.17 -16.48 -5.63
CA LYS A 98 -1.24 -16.81 -5.84
C LYS A 98 -2.04 -15.60 -6.32
N GLY A 99 -1.97 -14.49 -5.59
CA GLY A 99 -2.85 -13.33 -5.74
C GLY A 99 -2.15 -12.03 -6.15
N GLY A 100 -0.81 -12.02 -6.18
CA GLY A 100 -0.03 -10.83 -6.51
C GLY A 100 0.34 -9.99 -5.28
N PRO A 101 0.62 -8.69 -5.45
CA PRO A 101 1.20 -7.86 -4.39
C PRO A 101 0.41 -7.85 -3.07
N ILE A 102 1.15 -7.84 -1.96
CA ILE A 102 0.61 -7.72 -0.59
C ILE A 102 1.06 -6.38 0.02
N ALA A 103 0.29 -5.85 0.97
CA ALA A 103 0.66 -4.64 1.71
C ALA A 103 1.30 -5.04 3.04
N CYS A 104 2.46 -4.48 3.39
CA CYS A 104 3.23 -4.83 4.58
C CYS A 104 3.65 -3.60 5.37
N SER A 105 3.57 -3.70 6.69
CA SER A 105 4.08 -2.70 7.63
C SER A 105 5.60 -2.83 7.78
N ILE A 106 6.31 -1.70 7.80
CA ILE A 106 7.75 -1.63 8.02
C ILE A 106 8.10 -0.57 9.06
N GLY A 107 9.22 -0.78 9.77
CA GLY A 107 9.85 0.21 10.64
C GLY A 107 10.90 1.02 9.91
N CYS A 108 10.49 2.08 9.21
CA CYS A 108 11.38 3.01 8.52
C CYS A 108 12.30 3.73 9.50
N THR A 109 13.59 3.80 9.16
CA THR A 109 14.59 4.54 9.92
C THR A 109 15.06 5.75 9.10
N PRO A 110 15.62 6.79 9.74
CA PRO A 110 16.20 7.92 8.99
C PRO A 110 17.26 7.51 7.97
N GLU A 111 18.01 6.44 8.23
CA GLU A 111 18.99 5.90 7.28
C GLU A 111 18.30 5.35 6.02
N PHE A 112 17.20 4.63 6.18
CA PHE A 112 16.40 4.15 5.06
C PHE A 112 15.78 5.32 4.28
N ASP A 113 15.16 6.26 5.01
CA ASP A 113 14.38 7.35 4.42
C ASP A 113 15.25 8.27 3.55
N TYR A 114 16.39 8.69 4.08
CA TYR A 114 17.21 9.75 3.47
C TYR A 114 18.39 9.24 2.65
N ASN A 115 18.90 8.03 2.91
CA ASN A 115 20.16 7.57 2.34
C ASN A 115 20.04 6.36 1.39
N TYR A 116 18.88 5.67 1.35
CA TYR A 116 18.70 4.58 0.40
C TYR A 116 18.62 5.09 -1.05
N THR A 117 19.58 4.66 -1.87
CA THR A 117 19.66 4.99 -3.30
C THR A 117 19.76 3.75 -4.20
N GLY A 118 19.89 2.57 -3.62
CA GLY A 118 19.92 1.30 -4.35
C GLY A 118 20.65 0.17 -3.62
N GLY A 119 20.56 -1.03 -4.19
CA GLY A 119 21.12 -2.26 -3.64
C GLY A 119 20.16 -2.98 -2.70
N VAL A 120 20.58 -4.16 -2.22
CA VAL A 120 19.81 -4.95 -1.24
C VAL A 120 20.02 -4.36 0.16
N TYR A 121 19.00 -3.65 0.64
CA TYR A 121 18.97 -3.02 1.95
C TYR A 121 19.07 -4.05 3.08
N LYS A 122 19.84 -3.70 4.10
CA LYS A 122 20.06 -4.50 5.31
C LYS A 122 20.53 -3.58 6.43
N GLN A 123 19.69 -3.37 7.42
CA GLN A 123 20.04 -2.56 8.58
C GLN A 123 19.44 -3.19 9.83
N LYS A 124 20.30 -3.49 10.80
CA LYS A 124 19.82 -3.94 12.10
C LYS A 124 19.04 -2.80 12.76
N SER A 125 17.77 -3.03 13.08
CA SER A 125 16.90 -2.00 13.65
C SER A 125 15.90 -2.59 14.64
N SER A 126 15.54 -1.79 15.65
CA SER A 126 14.46 -2.08 16.60
C SER A 126 13.25 -1.15 16.40
N GLN A 127 13.22 -0.39 15.31
CA GLN A 127 12.14 0.52 14.98
C GLN A 127 10.85 -0.27 14.77
N GLY A 128 9.79 0.10 15.51
CA GLY A 128 8.45 -0.44 15.31
C GLY A 128 7.83 0.06 13.99
N PRO A 129 6.76 -0.61 13.51
CA PRO A 129 6.10 -0.24 12.27
C PRO A 129 5.60 1.21 12.33
N ASN A 130 5.94 1.98 11.30
CA ASN A 130 5.55 3.40 11.16
C ASN A 130 5.26 3.77 9.69
N HIS A 131 5.36 2.81 8.77
CA HIS A 131 5.13 3.01 7.34
C HIS A 131 4.56 1.72 6.73
N ILE A 132 3.86 1.85 5.61
CA ILE A 132 3.26 0.73 4.87
C ILE A 132 3.76 0.78 3.43
N VAL A 133 4.13 -0.40 2.90
CA VAL A 133 4.69 -0.59 1.55
C VAL A 133 4.01 -1.77 0.86
N SER A 134 4.20 -1.92 -0.45
CA SER A 134 3.68 -3.08 -1.18
C SER A 134 4.81 -4.03 -1.59
N VAL A 135 4.76 -5.27 -1.10
CA VAL A 135 5.71 -6.33 -1.47
C VAL A 135 5.15 -7.07 -2.67
N THR A 136 5.93 -7.14 -3.74
CA THR A 136 5.46 -7.57 -5.07
C THR A 136 6.13 -8.84 -5.57
N GLY A 137 7.21 -9.27 -4.92
CA GLY A 137 8.01 -10.41 -5.36
C GLY A 137 9.29 -10.53 -4.55
N TRP A 138 10.13 -11.49 -4.95
CA TRP A 138 11.43 -11.74 -4.36
C TRP A 138 12.43 -12.15 -5.43
N GLY A 139 13.72 -12.09 -5.10
CA GLY A 139 14.81 -12.54 -5.96
C GLY A 139 16.01 -12.97 -5.14
N VAL A 140 17.03 -13.45 -5.84
CA VAL A 140 18.34 -13.81 -5.28
C VAL A 140 19.39 -13.09 -6.11
N ASP A 141 20.31 -12.39 -5.45
CA ASP A 141 21.40 -11.71 -6.14
C ASP A 141 22.55 -12.67 -6.50
N GLU A 142 23.58 -12.15 -7.16
CA GLU A 142 24.78 -12.90 -7.55
C GLU A 142 25.60 -13.45 -6.36
N ASN A 143 25.32 -13.00 -5.14
CA ASN A 143 25.99 -13.42 -3.91
C ASN A 143 25.12 -14.37 -3.07
N ASP A 144 24.07 -14.96 -3.66
CA ASP A 144 23.10 -15.84 -3.00
C ASP A 144 22.31 -15.16 -1.87
N VAL A 145 22.22 -13.81 -1.90
CA VAL A 145 21.40 -13.05 -0.95
C VAL A 145 20.00 -12.93 -1.50
N GLU A 146 19.05 -13.55 -0.80
CA GLU A 146 17.64 -13.42 -1.11
C GLU A 146 17.06 -12.10 -0.59
N TYR A 147 16.24 -11.46 -1.42
CA TYR A 147 15.63 -10.17 -1.12
C TYR A 147 14.16 -10.09 -1.57
N TRP A 148 13.39 -9.25 -0.88
CA TRP A 148 12.07 -8.79 -1.31
C TRP A 148 12.18 -7.65 -2.32
N ILE A 149 11.23 -7.58 -3.25
CA ILE A 149 11.05 -6.48 -4.21
C ILE A 149 9.83 -5.67 -3.74
N VAL A 150 10.08 -4.42 -3.38
CA VAL A 150 9.11 -3.63 -2.63
C VAL A 150 8.87 -2.28 -3.31
N ARG A 151 7.59 -1.97 -3.53
CA ARG A 151 7.13 -0.69 -4.04
C ARG A 151 6.93 0.27 -2.87
N ASN A 152 7.57 1.44 -2.94
CA ASN A 152 7.37 2.53 -2.00
C ASN A 152 6.44 3.61 -2.60
N SER A 153 6.09 4.61 -1.81
CA SER A 153 5.14 5.69 -2.14
C SER A 153 5.77 7.09 -2.12
N TRP A 154 7.11 7.20 -2.19
CA TRP A 154 7.85 8.47 -2.11
C TRP A 154 8.32 9.02 -3.46
N GLY A 155 7.67 8.58 -4.54
CA GLY A 155 7.97 9.02 -5.91
C GLY A 155 9.17 8.33 -6.54
N GLU A 156 9.29 8.47 -7.86
CA GLU A 156 10.31 7.75 -8.65
C GLU A 156 11.74 8.19 -8.34
N GLY A 157 11.94 9.42 -7.86
CA GLY A 157 13.26 9.95 -7.53
C GLY A 157 13.93 9.30 -6.33
N TRP A 158 13.19 8.52 -5.54
CA TRP A 158 13.70 7.84 -4.34
C TRP A 158 14.12 6.40 -4.65
N GLY A 159 15.23 5.92 -4.08
CA GLY A 159 15.68 4.54 -4.21
C GLY A 159 15.88 4.09 -5.67
N GLU A 160 15.36 2.90 -6.00
CA GLU A 160 15.46 2.27 -7.31
C GLU A 160 14.22 2.59 -8.15
N LYS A 161 14.06 3.85 -8.59
CA LYS A 161 12.87 4.34 -9.31
C LYS A 161 11.58 4.29 -8.49
N GLY A 162 11.65 4.62 -7.20
CA GLY A 162 10.55 4.54 -6.24
C GLY A 162 10.38 3.15 -5.60
N TRP A 163 11.29 2.22 -5.91
CA TRP A 163 11.33 0.87 -5.35
C TRP A 163 12.54 0.67 -4.47
N TYR A 164 12.52 -0.40 -3.70
CA TYR A 164 13.70 -0.88 -3.01
C TYR A 164 13.73 -2.40 -2.91
N ARG A 165 14.92 -2.91 -2.61
CA ARG A 165 15.14 -4.31 -2.28
C ARG A 165 15.64 -4.41 -0.85
N VAL A 166 15.18 -5.42 -0.12
CA VAL A 166 15.57 -5.66 1.29
C VAL A 166 15.72 -7.14 1.55
N VAL A 167 16.69 -7.52 2.38
CA VAL A 167 16.93 -8.92 2.74
C VAL A 167 15.68 -9.62 3.30
N THR A 168 15.52 -10.91 3.03
CA THR A 168 14.49 -11.74 3.67
C THR A 168 14.97 -12.29 5.01
N SER A 169 14.10 -12.96 5.77
CA SER A 169 14.44 -13.66 7.01
C SER A 169 15.53 -14.72 6.84
N LYS A 170 15.74 -15.26 5.63
CA LYS A 170 16.81 -16.24 5.34
C LYS A 170 18.21 -15.66 5.57
N TYR A 171 18.37 -14.34 5.44
CA TYR A 171 19.67 -13.67 5.58
C TYR A 171 20.35 -13.98 6.92
N MET A 172 21.68 -14.04 6.92
CA MET A 172 22.50 -14.35 8.10
C MET A 172 22.02 -15.62 8.85
N ASN A 173 21.96 -16.74 8.14
CA ASN A 173 21.56 -18.05 8.68
C ASN A 173 20.18 -18.01 9.39
N GLY A 174 19.20 -17.32 8.82
CA GLY A 174 17.84 -17.25 9.36
C GLY A 174 17.58 -16.12 10.36
N THR A 175 18.50 -15.16 10.52
CA THR A 175 18.35 -14.00 11.42
C THR A 175 17.96 -12.71 10.70
N GLY A 176 17.57 -12.80 9.42
CA GLY A 176 17.29 -11.65 8.57
C GLY A 176 16.16 -10.73 9.06
N ASN A 177 15.27 -11.23 9.92
CA ASN A 177 14.21 -10.43 10.54
C ASN A 177 14.72 -9.30 11.45
N GLU A 178 15.99 -9.34 11.86
CA GLU A 178 16.62 -8.21 12.55
C GLU A 178 17.05 -7.09 11.58
N TYR A 179 17.16 -7.39 10.28
CA TYR A 179 17.78 -6.52 9.26
C TYR A 179 16.82 -6.01 8.19
N ASN A 180 15.57 -6.47 8.19
CA ASN A 180 14.59 -6.23 7.14
C ASN A 180 13.45 -5.29 7.54
N MET A 181 13.66 -4.47 8.58
CA MET A 181 12.68 -3.50 9.09
C MET A 181 11.35 -4.12 9.53
N GLY A 182 11.35 -5.42 9.84
CA GLY A 182 10.15 -6.14 10.27
C GLY A 182 9.13 -6.42 9.15
N ILE A 183 9.52 -6.28 7.88
CA ILE A 183 8.63 -6.39 6.70
C ILE A 183 7.85 -7.71 6.62
N GLU A 184 8.31 -8.76 7.31
CA GLU A 184 7.66 -10.08 7.30
C GLU A 184 6.70 -10.32 8.47
N LYS A 185 6.46 -9.32 9.32
CA LYS A 185 5.68 -9.50 10.57
C LYS A 185 4.20 -9.25 10.40
N ASP A 186 3.83 -8.25 9.62
CA ASP A 186 2.47 -7.75 9.49
C ASP A 186 2.20 -7.32 8.05
N CYS A 187 1.49 -8.17 7.32
CA CYS A 187 1.06 -7.90 5.97
C CYS A 187 -0.38 -8.32 5.76
N TYR A 188 -0.99 -7.85 4.68
CA TYR A 188 -2.33 -8.21 4.24
C TYR A 188 -2.36 -8.50 2.74
N TYR A 189 -3.13 -9.51 2.37
CA TYR A 189 -3.50 -9.78 0.97
C TYR A 189 -4.96 -9.34 0.73
N ALA A 190 -5.32 -9.18 -0.54
CA ALA A 190 -6.70 -8.96 -0.96
C ALA A 190 -6.95 -9.59 -2.33
N ASP A 191 -8.06 -10.32 -2.46
CA ASP A 191 -8.51 -10.93 -3.70
C ASP A 191 -9.51 -9.97 -4.38
N VAL A 192 -9.16 -9.48 -5.57
CA VAL A 192 -9.97 -8.52 -6.32
C VAL A 192 -11.20 -9.21 -6.93
N ASP A 193 -12.36 -8.56 -6.84
CA ASP A 193 -13.54 -8.97 -7.58
C ASP A 193 -13.45 -8.52 -9.04
N VAL A 194 -13.18 -9.47 -9.93
CA VAL A 194 -13.05 -9.24 -11.37
C VAL A 194 -14.37 -9.43 -12.14
N SER A 195 -15.47 -9.77 -11.45
CA SER A 195 -16.76 -10.03 -12.12
C SER A 195 -17.35 -8.81 -12.83
N ASN A 196 -16.99 -7.60 -12.38
CA ASN A 196 -17.45 -6.32 -12.94
C ASN A 196 -16.41 -5.63 -13.84
N MET A 197 -15.37 -6.35 -14.27
CA MET A 197 -14.29 -5.80 -15.11
C MET A 197 -14.47 -6.07 -16.62
N GLU A 198 -15.65 -6.55 -17.05
CA GLU A 198 -16.03 -6.73 -18.46
C GLU A 198 -16.91 -5.59 -19.00
#